data_AF-A0A6L8DUG7-F1
#
_entry.id   AF-A0A6L8DUG7-F1
#
_cell.length_a   1.000
_cell.length_b   1.000
_cell.length_c   1.000
_cell.angle_alpha   90.00
_cell.angle_beta   90.00
_cell.angle_gamma   90.00
#
_symmetry.space_group_name_H-M   'P 1'
#
loop_
_entity.id
_entity.type
_entity.pdbx_description
1 polymer ?
#
loop_
_entity_poly.entity_id
_entity_poly.type
_entity_poly.pdbx_seq_one_letter_code
_entity_poly.pdbx_strand_id
1 'polypeptide(L)'
;MATKATRKIYRSRRWAATRREAIRRARYQCERCGSIGIRGGRLEVHHKVALSDGGDPFDLDNLRVLCRTCHFASHGQTERPMPNTFLRNRGRLRRLAALLLSR
;
A
#
# COMPACT_ATOMS: atom_id res chain seq x y z
N MET A 1 -17.87 4.91 -1.49
CA MET A 1 -17.79 5.33 -0.08
C MET A 1 -18.31 4.22 0.82
N ALA A 2 -17.67 3.96 1.96
CA ALA A 2 -18.11 2.92 2.91
C ALA A 2 -19.43 3.32 3.60
N THR A 3 -20.49 2.52 3.42
CA THR A 3 -21.82 2.78 4.00
C THR A 3 -21.83 2.63 5.53
N LYS A 4 -22.84 3.18 6.23
CA LYS A 4 -22.99 3.08 7.69
C LYS A 4 -22.95 1.61 8.18
N ALA A 5 -23.50 0.68 7.41
CA ALA A 5 -23.47 -0.76 7.69
C ALA A 5 -22.03 -1.33 7.63
N THR A 6 -21.26 -0.99 6.59
CA THR A 6 -19.86 -1.44 6.47
C THR A 6 -18.97 -0.90 7.61
N ARG A 7 -19.25 0.30 8.13
CA ARG A 7 -18.53 0.85 9.29
C ARG A 7 -18.69 0.00 10.56
N LYS A 8 -19.84 -0.64 10.77
CA LYS A 8 -20.06 -1.54 11.91
C LYS A 8 -19.19 -2.80 11.79
N ILE A 9 -19.06 -3.35 10.58
CA ILE A 9 -18.20 -4.50 10.29
C ILE A 9 -16.75 -4.17 10.67
N TYR A 10 -16.21 -3.05 10.17
CA TYR A 10 -14.83 -2.64 10.43
C TYR A 10 -14.52 -2.34 11.91
N ARG A 11 -15.53 -2.05 12.73
CA ARG A 11 -15.39 -1.82 14.18
C ARG A 11 -15.65 -3.08 15.01
N SER A 12 -16.09 -4.17 14.39
CA SER A 12 -16.44 -5.39 15.10
C SER A 12 -15.19 -6.13 15.60
N ARG A 13 -15.33 -6.81 16.75
CA ARG A 13 -14.29 -7.73 17.26
C ARG A 13 -13.99 -8.86 16.29
N ARG A 14 -15.01 -9.33 15.57
CA ARG A 14 -14.89 -10.35 14.52
C ARG A 14 -13.95 -9.89 13.42
N TRP A 15 -14.15 -8.69 12.86
CA TRP A 15 -13.24 -8.14 11.86
C TRP A 15 -11.81 -7.97 12.39
N ALA A 16 -11.65 -7.51 13.63
CA ALA A 16 -10.32 -7.39 14.22
C ALA A 16 -9.59 -8.75 14.33
N ALA A 17 -10.33 -9.84 14.60
CA ALA A 17 -9.79 -11.20 14.60
C ALA A 17 -9.46 -11.70 13.19
N THR A 18 -10.40 -11.57 12.24
CA THR A 18 -10.20 -11.95 10.83
C THR A 18 -9.01 -11.20 10.22
N ARG A 19 -8.90 -9.89 10.46
CA ARG A 19 -7.77 -9.08 9.98
C ARG A 19 -6.44 -9.59 10.52
N ARG A 20 -6.38 -9.95 11.80
CA ARG A 20 -5.15 -10.51 12.40
C ARG A 20 -4.81 -11.86 11.77
N GLU A 21 -5.81 -12.70 11.53
CA GLU A 21 -5.62 -14.00 10.88
C GLU A 21 -5.10 -13.87 9.45
N ALA A 22 -5.72 -13.00 8.63
CA ALA A 22 -5.25 -12.74 7.27
C ALA A 22 -3.77 -12.30 7.25
N ILE A 23 -3.37 -11.39 8.15
CA ILE A 23 -1.98 -10.93 8.26
C ILE A 23 -1.03 -12.05 8.69
N ARG A 24 -1.45 -12.93 9.61
CA ARG A 24 -0.68 -14.11 10.01
C ARG A 24 -0.50 -15.10 8.86
N ARG A 25 -1.56 -15.40 8.11
CA ARG A 25 -1.53 -16.27 6.92
C ARG A 25 -0.53 -15.75 5.89
N ALA A 26 -0.52 -14.42 5.67
CA ALA A 26 0.41 -13.75 4.77
C ALA A 26 1.84 -13.63 5.33
N ARG A 27 2.15 -14.24 6.48
CA ARG A 27 3.47 -14.19 7.15
C ARG A 27 3.98 -12.75 7.35
N TYR A 28 3.08 -11.80 7.59
CA TYR A 28 3.39 -10.36 7.70
C TYR A 28 4.08 -9.78 6.45
N GLN A 29 3.76 -10.32 5.27
CA GLN A 29 4.25 -9.87 3.97
C GLN A 29 3.10 -9.42 3.07
N CYS A 30 3.40 -8.51 2.15
CA CYS A 30 2.49 -8.16 1.07
C CYS A 30 2.36 -9.36 0.10
N GLU A 31 1.15 -9.87 -0.12
CA GLU A 31 0.88 -10.99 -1.03
C GLU A 31 1.09 -10.63 -2.51
N ARG A 32 1.34 -9.35 -2.83
CA ARG A 32 1.65 -8.88 -4.20
C ARG A 32 3.13 -8.67 -4.46
N CYS A 33 3.86 -8.03 -3.53
CA CYS A 33 5.26 -7.64 -3.75
C CYS A 33 6.26 -8.23 -2.74
N GLY A 34 5.79 -9.00 -1.75
CA GLY A 34 6.64 -9.63 -0.74
C GLY A 34 7.21 -8.67 0.31
N SER A 35 6.91 -7.37 0.27
CA SER A 35 7.42 -6.41 1.25
C SER A 35 6.96 -6.77 2.66
N ILE A 36 7.90 -6.83 3.62
CA ILE A 36 7.59 -7.11 5.02
C ILE A 36 7.11 -5.82 5.71
N GLY A 37 6.06 -5.91 6.52
CA GLY A 37 5.42 -4.77 7.21
C GLY A 37 6.25 -4.06 8.29
N ILE A 38 7.56 -4.30 8.35
CA ILE A 38 8.51 -3.79 9.37
C ILE A 38 9.21 -2.48 8.98
N ARG A 39 9.32 -2.16 7.68
CA ARG A 39 9.97 -0.90 7.22
C ARG A 39 8.96 0.21 6.92
N GLY A 40 8.15 0.58 7.92
CA GLY A 40 7.23 1.74 7.84
C GLY A 40 5.96 1.54 6.99
N GLY A 41 5.80 0.41 6.31
CA GLY A 41 4.60 0.07 5.56
C GLY A 41 3.60 -0.69 6.41
N ARG A 42 2.55 -0.03 6.91
CA ARG A 42 1.41 -0.70 7.54
C ARG A 42 0.76 -1.63 6.50
N LEU A 43 0.61 -2.91 6.83
CA LEU A 43 -0.16 -3.85 6.00
C LEU A 43 -1.66 -3.58 6.13
N GLU A 44 -2.32 -3.54 4.99
CA GLU A 44 -3.74 -3.35 4.84
C GLU A 44 -4.38 -4.61 4.29
N VAL A 45 -5.64 -4.84 4.65
CA VAL A 45 -6.40 -6.01 4.18
C VAL A 45 -7.43 -5.50 3.18
N HIS A 46 -7.27 -5.96 1.93
CA HIS A 46 -8.11 -5.64 0.79
C HIS A 46 -9.14 -6.75 0.57
N HIS A 47 -10.37 -6.39 0.22
CA HIS A 47 -11.38 -7.37 -0.22
C HIS A 47 -11.25 -7.57 -1.73
N LYS A 48 -11.17 -8.81 -2.21
CA LYS A 48 -11.12 -9.15 -3.64
C LYS A 48 -12.47 -8.86 -4.31
N VAL A 49 -13.55 -9.27 -3.66
CA VAL A 49 -14.93 -8.92 -3.98
C VAL A 49 -15.38 -7.86 -2.98
N ALA A 50 -15.80 -6.70 -3.47
CA ALA A 50 -16.21 -5.60 -2.62
C ALA A 50 -17.46 -5.95 -1.81
N LEU A 51 -17.59 -5.34 -0.62
CA LEU A 51 -18.78 -5.52 0.23
C LEU A 51 -20.07 -5.01 -0.44
N SER A 52 -19.96 -4.06 -1.37
CA SER A 52 -21.09 -3.59 -2.18
C SER A 52 -21.59 -4.65 -3.15
N ASP A 53 -20.71 -5.56 -3.56
CA ASP A 53 -20.97 -6.56 -4.60
C ASP A 53 -21.29 -7.93 -3.97
N GLY A 54 -21.57 -7.95 -2.66
CA GLY A 54 -21.91 -9.17 -1.93
C GLY A 54 -20.71 -9.95 -1.38
N GLY A 55 -19.50 -9.40 -1.42
CA GLY A 55 -18.32 -10.06 -0.85
C GLY A 55 -18.45 -10.28 0.66
N ASP A 56 -18.08 -11.46 1.15
CA ASP A 56 -18.07 -11.74 2.59
C ASP A 56 -16.94 -10.94 3.27
N PRO A 57 -17.25 -10.09 4.27
CA PRO A 57 -16.26 -9.33 5.03
C PRO A 57 -15.34 -10.18 5.91
N PHE A 58 -15.67 -11.44 6.17
CA PHE A 58 -14.96 -12.30 7.11
C PHE A 58 -14.28 -13.50 6.46
N ASP A 59 -14.52 -13.75 5.17
CA ASP A 59 -13.92 -14.84 4.42
C ASP A 59 -12.45 -14.55 4.11
N LEU A 60 -11.54 -15.37 4.63
CA LEU A 60 -10.10 -15.23 4.42
C LEU A 60 -9.69 -15.36 2.95
N ASP A 61 -10.43 -16.10 2.14
CA ASP A 61 -10.16 -16.23 0.71
C ASP A 61 -10.60 -15.01 -0.08
N ASN A 62 -11.60 -14.28 0.41
CA ASN A 62 -11.96 -12.96 -0.11
C ASN A 62 -10.99 -11.86 0.35
N LEU A 63 -10.07 -12.13 1.27
CA LEU A 63 -9.12 -11.14 1.79
C LEU A 63 -7.73 -11.30 1.16
N ARG A 64 -7.09 -10.16 0.88
CA ARG A 64 -5.71 -10.06 0.42
C ARG A 64 -4.92 -9.07 1.26
N VAL A 65 -3.75 -9.46 1.72
CA VAL A 65 -2.86 -8.60 2.53
C VAL A 65 -1.91 -7.86 1.60
N LEU A 66 -2.00 -6.53 1.62
CA LEU A 66 -1.23 -5.66 0.73
C LEU A 66 -0.48 -4.59 1.53
N CYS A 67 0.69 -4.19 1.04
CA CYS A 67 1.29 -2.93 1.48
C CYS A 67 0.47 -1.75 0.92
N ARG A 68 0.58 -0.59 1.56
CA ARG A 68 -0.14 0.62 1.18
C ARG A 68 -0.04 0.94 -0.33
N THR A 69 1.16 0.90 -0.92
CA THR A 69 1.36 1.13 -2.36
C THR A 69 0.60 0.12 -3.22
N CYS A 70 0.69 -1.18 -2.88
CA CYS A 70 -0.04 -2.22 -3.61
C CYS A 70 -1.56 -2.11 -3.44
N HIS A 71 -2.01 -1.66 -2.27
CA HIS A 71 -3.41 -1.45 -1.94
C HIS A 71 -4.01 -0.30 -2.75
N PHE A 72 -3.30 0.83 -2.90
CA PHE A 72 -3.75 1.91 -3.77
C PHE A 72 -3.80 1.48 -5.24
N ALA A 73 -2.76 0.77 -5.70
CA ALA A 73 -2.69 0.29 -7.06
C ALA A 73 -3.81 -0.73 -7.40
N SER A 74 -4.35 -1.48 -6.42
CA SER A 74 -5.49 -2.38 -6.68
C SER A 74 -6.82 -1.65 -6.86
N HIS A 75 -6.92 -0.40 -6.40
CA HIS A 75 -8.06 0.48 -6.67
C HIS A 75 -7.93 1.26 -7.99
N GLY A 76 -6.95 0.92 -8.84
CA GLY A 76 -6.63 1.69 -10.05
C GLY A 76 -6.04 3.07 -9.75
N GLN A 77 -5.67 3.34 -8.49
CA GLN A 77 -5.02 4.58 -8.10
C GLN A 77 -3.52 4.37 -8.16
N THR A 78 -2.89 4.84 -9.24
CA THR A 78 -1.46 5.15 -9.20
C THR A 78 -1.26 6.16 -8.09
N GLU A 79 -0.32 5.91 -7.19
CA GLU A 79 -0.05 6.70 -5.99
C GLU A 79 -0.37 8.18 -6.20
N ARG A 80 -1.17 8.81 -5.31
CA ARG A 80 -1.02 10.27 -5.16
C ARG A 80 0.47 10.47 -4.91
N PRO A 81 1.20 11.20 -5.77
CA PRO A 81 2.61 11.41 -5.53
C PRO A 81 2.72 11.97 -4.11
N MET A 82 3.58 11.36 -3.30
CA MET A 82 4.00 12.00 -2.04
C MET A 82 4.31 13.47 -2.37
N PRO A 83 3.84 14.46 -1.60
CA PRO A 83 4.28 15.83 -1.81
C PRO A 83 5.81 15.79 -1.81
N ASN A 84 6.36 16.18 -2.97
CA ASN A 84 7.73 15.92 -3.32
C ASN A 84 8.64 16.88 -2.54
N THR A 85 8.89 16.57 -1.26
CA THR A 85 9.87 17.33 -0.46
C THR A 85 11.30 16.86 -0.70
N PHE A 86 11.52 15.84 -1.56
CA PHE A 86 12.84 15.21 -1.76
C PHE A 86 13.38 15.16 -3.21
N LEU A 87 12.65 15.61 -4.25
CA LEU A 87 13.25 15.88 -5.58
C LEU A 87 13.38 17.38 -5.82
N ARG A 88 14.15 18.04 -4.94
CA ARG A 88 14.74 19.35 -5.22
C ARG A 88 16.26 19.20 -5.39
N ASN A 89 16.71 18.21 -6.17
CA ASN A 89 18.05 18.26 -6.77
C ASN A 89 18.22 17.23 -7.91
N ARG A 90 17.74 17.56 -9.11
CA ARG A 90 18.27 16.98 -10.35
C ARG A 90 18.54 18.12 -11.32
N GLY A 91 19.77 18.62 -11.29
CA GLY A 91 20.17 19.69 -12.20
C GLY A 91 21.59 20.22 -11.99
N ARG A 92 22.61 19.36 -12.14
CA ARG A 92 23.90 19.64 -12.81
C ARG A 92 24.94 18.56 -12.48
N LEU A 93 24.91 17.46 -13.22
CA LEU A 93 26.11 16.71 -13.55
C LEU A 93 26.31 16.84 -15.05
N ARG A 94 27.08 17.85 -15.46
CA ARG A 94 27.73 17.89 -16.76
C ARG A 94 29.17 18.36 -16.58
N ARG A 95 30.04 17.34 -16.61
CA ARG A 95 31.36 17.27 -17.23
C ARG A 95 32.49 18.09 -16.58
N LEU A 96 33.38 17.34 -15.94
CA LEU A 96 34.80 17.63 -15.80
C LEU A 96 35.47 17.84 -17.17
N ALA A 97 36.59 18.57 -17.13
CA ALA A 97 37.60 18.82 -18.17
C ALA A 97 37.39 20.05 -19.08
N ALA A 98 37.99 21.18 -18.67
CA ALA A 98 39.15 21.78 -19.36
C ALA A 98 39.56 23.09 -18.66
N LEU A 99 40.61 23.03 -17.85
CA LEU A 99 41.34 24.20 -17.35
C LEU A 99 42.17 24.81 -18.49
N LEU A 100 42.06 26.14 -18.63
CA LEU A 100 43.15 27.12 -18.73
C LEU A 100 44.43 26.73 -19.50
N LEU A 101 44.62 27.35 -20.67
CA LEU A 101 45.88 27.98 -21.13
C LEU A 101 45.47 29.07 -22.14
N SER A 102 45.42 30.35 -21.74
CA SER A 102 46.50 31.32 -21.97
C SER A 102 46.86 31.51 -23.46
N ARG A 103 46.25 32.50 -24.12
CA ARG A 103 46.88 33.72 -24.67
C ARG A 103 45.87 34.55 -25.45
#